data_AF-A0A7X5VAY5-F1
#
_entry.id   AF-A0A7X5VAY5-F1
#
_cell.length_a   1.000
_cell.length_b   1.000
_cell.length_c   1.000
_cell.angle_alpha   90.00
_cell.angle_beta   90.00
_cell.angle_gamma   90.00
#
_symmetry.space_group_name_H-M   'P 1'
#
loop_
_entity.id
_entity.type
_entity.pdbx_description
1 polymer ?
#
loop_
_entity_poly.entity_id
_entity_poly.type
_entity_poly.pdbx_seq_one_letter_code
_entity_poly.pdbx_strand_id
1 'polypeptide(L)'
;MEMSERILPPSRTPGKDSDDKIPVWVLLSALGRAGIQPDDPRVRAAMADVRAPDGRPVGIDSQPVELDHQQYAAIAHHGDGLIRRALNGELAVPPSEFRDLARGIEAIYADVLPNRDGQVADYIPTLRDADPERFGIAICTADGQTFSIGDADLGFSVQSTSKPFSYAMALEQLGSTEVHRWVGQEQSGGTFNDYRLSLGEGRRPHNPMINAGAMATLALVDHDKQTSDRFRTVRETWTRMMGRAPGFDQETYLAERATGDGNRGLASLMKAADMLKASGEDGAARTADFYFQVCSLEVDAQRLAAAGATLANGGVSPYSGERVFSQETAGRVLSVMGHSGMYNDSGKFSDQVGLPAKSGVSGNVMLVVPSKRLAVVTFSPRLDAAGNSVRGVEVCQRLVNDFGLHPYRGLGAERGRQLAGGLNAADRRGEAASAAYRAQAGMARPGTGGAVHGTDGERTTGTGARRAAQPGQQL
;
A
#
# COMPACT_ATOMS: atom_id res chain seq x y z
N MET A 1 3.15 7.14 -44.03
CA MET A 1 4.07 7.28 -42.88
C MET A 1 3.62 6.25 -41.87
N GLU A 2 4.20 5.05 -41.95
CA GLU A 2 3.73 3.86 -41.25
C GLU A 2 3.91 3.99 -39.72
N MET A 3 3.01 3.36 -38.96
CA MET A 3 3.03 3.38 -37.49
C MET A 3 4.33 2.81 -36.88
N SER A 4 5.15 2.13 -37.67
CA SER A 4 6.48 1.60 -37.31
C SER A 4 7.52 2.69 -37.03
N GLU A 5 7.41 3.89 -37.62
CA GLU A 5 8.42 4.96 -37.47
C GLU A 5 8.36 5.67 -36.10
N ARG A 6 7.25 5.58 -35.37
CA ARG A 6 7.07 6.28 -34.08
C ARG A 6 7.54 5.49 -32.85
N ILE A 7 7.91 4.21 -33.01
CA ILE A 7 8.22 3.32 -31.87
C ILE A 7 9.73 3.25 -31.60
N LEU A 8 10.56 3.97 -32.36
CA LEU A 8 12.00 3.99 -32.13
C LEU A 8 12.36 4.84 -30.89
N PRO A 9 13.35 4.42 -30.08
CA PRO A 9 13.86 5.26 -29.00
C PRO A 9 14.34 6.61 -29.58
N PRO A 10 14.22 7.72 -28.83
CA PRO A 10 14.45 9.08 -29.34
C PRO A 10 15.87 9.35 -29.88
N SER A 11 16.80 8.41 -29.75
CA SER A 11 18.16 8.47 -30.27
C SER A 11 18.37 7.83 -31.64
N ARG A 12 17.35 7.23 -32.28
CA ARG A 12 17.50 6.61 -33.61
C ARG A 12 16.41 7.09 -34.58
N THR A 13 16.80 7.95 -35.52
CA THR A 13 16.06 8.20 -36.77
C THR A 13 16.12 6.96 -37.67
N PRO A 14 15.05 6.62 -38.42
CA PRO A 14 15.08 5.49 -39.35
C PRO A 14 16.15 5.72 -40.43
N GLY A 15 17.26 4.98 -40.34
CA GLY A 15 18.17 4.78 -41.46
C GLY A 15 17.57 3.76 -42.42
N LYS A 16 17.89 3.88 -43.71
CA LYS A 16 17.35 3.06 -44.82
C LYS A 16 17.78 1.58 -44.82
N ASP A 17 18.39 1.07 -43.76
CA ASP A 17 18.85 -0.32 -43.66
C ASP A 17 18.04 -1.10 -42.63
N SER A 18 17.32 -2.11 -43.11
CA SER A 18 16.38 -2.96 -42.38
C SER A 18 17.04 -4.00 -41.45
N ASP A 19 18.25 -3.72 -40.95
CA ASP A 19 19.07 -4.64 -40.15
C ASP A 19 19.44 -4.07 -38.77
N ASP A 20 18.76 -2.98 -38.36
CA ASP A 20 19.09 -2.25 -37.15
C ASP A 20 18.56 -2.97 -35.90
N LYS A 21 19.43 -3.77 -35.27
CA LYS A 21 19.09 -4.49 -34.04
C LYS A 21 19.03 -3.55 -32.85
N ILE A 22 18.08 -3.79 -31.95
CA ILE A 22 17.83 -3.02 -30.72
C ILE A 22 18.23 -3.86 -29.52
N PRO A 23 19.27 -3.47 -28.75
CA PRO A 23 19.64 -4.19 -27.54
C PRO A 23 18.50 -4.16 -26.52
N VAL A 24 18.18 -5.30 -25.91
CA VAL A 24 17.08 -5.43 -24.94
C VAL A 24 17.25 -4.48 -23.74
N TRP A 25 18.49 -4.25 -23.28
CA TRP A 25 18.76 -3.31 -22.20
C TRP A 25 18.33 -1.87 -22.52
N VAL A 26 18.31 -1.46 -23.80
CA VAL A 26 17.84 -0.12 -24.20
C VAL A 26 16.34 0.01 -23.94
N LEU A 27 15.56 -1.02 -24.29
CA LEU A 27 14.13 -1.09 -24.02
C LEU A 27 13.86 -1.11 -22.51
N LEU A 28 14.53 -1.99 -21.77
CA LEU A 28 14.36 -2.09 -20.31
C LEU A 28 14.75 -0.79 -19.60
N SER A 29 15.80 -0.11 -20.06
CA SER A 29 16.22 1.19 -19.55
C SER A 29 15.18 2.28 -19.84
N ALA A 30 14.55 2.25 -21.02
CA ALA A 30 13.46 3.18 -21.35
C ALA A 30 12.22 2.95 -20.48
N LEU A 31 11.85 1.70 -20.23
CA LEU A 31 10.76 1.33 -19.33
C LEU A 31 11.05 1.74 -17.89
N GLY A 32 12.26 1.49 -17.39
CA GLY A 32 12.68 1.92 -16.06
C GLY A 32 12.62 3.44 -15.88
N ARG A 33 13.01 4.22 -16.90
CA ARG A 33 12.85 5.69 -16.91
C ARG A 33 11.39 6.17 -16.93
N ALA A 34 10.46 5.31 -17.34
CA ALA A 34 9.02 5.55 -17.28
C ALA A 34 8.39 5.06 -15.96
N GLY A 35 9.16 4.40 -15.09
CA GLY A 35 8.70 3.83 -13.82
C GLY A 35 8.20 2.39 -13.93
N ILE A 36 8.25 1.76 -15.11
CA ILE A 36 7.86 0.36 -15.29
C ILE A 36 9.06 -0.53 -14.99
N GLN A 37 8.92 -1.41 -14.01
CA GLN A 37 10.02 -2.28 -13.59
C GLN A 37 10.23 -3.43 -14.57
N PRO A 38 11.47 -3.88 -14.79
CA PRO A 38 11.76 -5.04 -15.63
C PRO A 38 11.04 -6.32 -15.18
N ASP A 39 10.80 -6.47 -13.87
CA ASP A 39 10.13 -7.62 -13.29
C ASP A 39 8.59 -7.54 -13.29
N ASP A 40 8.01 -6.48 -13.87
CA ASP A 40 6.57 -6.36 -14.07
C ASP A 40 6.04 -7.60 -14.83
N PRO A 41 4.99 -8.29 -14.32
CA PRO A 41 4.46 -9.50 -14.94
C PRO A 41 4.08 -9.32 -16.42
N ARG A 42 3.63 -8.13 -16.81
CA ARG A 42 3.22 -7.80 -18.19
C ARG A 42 4.44 -7.63 -19.10
N VAL A 43 5.53 -7.07 -18.57
CA VAL A 43 6.82 -6.98 -19.29
C VAL A 43 7.43 -8.36 -19.46
N ARG A 44 7.46 -9.17 -18.39
CA ARG A 44 7.95 -10.56 -18.46
C ARG A 44 7.17 -11.39 -19.48
N ALA A 45 5.84 -11.28 -19.48
CA ALA A 45 4.99 -11.97 -20.47
C ALA A 45 5.33 -11.54 -21.90
N ALA A 46 5.45 -10.22 -22.15
CA ALA A 46 5.79 -9.69 -23.47
C ALA A 46 7.15 -10.20 -23.98
N MET A 47 8.15 -10.29 -23.11
CA MET A 47 9.48 -10.77 -23.48
C MET A 47 9.51 -12.29 -23.67
N ALA A 48 8.76 -13.03 -22.86
CA ALA A 48 8.70 -14.49 -22.91
C ALA A 48 8.08 -15.04 -24.22
N ASP A 49 7.33 -14.24 -24.96
CA ASP A 49 6.79 -14.59 -26.28
C ASP A 49 7.83 -14.48 -27.40
N VAL A 50 8.93 -13.77 -27.17
CA VAL A 50 10.03 -13.63 -28.13
C VAL A 50 11.13 -14.65 -27.84
N ARG A 51 11.77 -15.16 -28.89
CA ARG A 51 12.88 -16.12 -28.82
C ARG A 51 14.20 -15.45 -29.20
N ALA A 52 15.23 -15.67 -28.39
CA ALA A 52 16.61 -15.31 -28.70
C ALA A 52 17.18 -16.24 -29.81
N PRO A 53 18.32 -15.88 -30.43
CA PRO A 53 18.93 -16.70 -31.49
C PRO A 53 19.26 -18.14 -31.09
N ASP A 54 19.45 -18.40 -29.80
CA ASP A 54 19.71 -19.73 -29.24
C ASP A 54 18.41 -20.50 -28.90
N GLY A 55 17.25 -19.98 -29.28
CA GLY A 55 15.94 -20.58 -29.07
C GLY A 55 15.35 -20.42 -27.67
N ARG A 56 16.05 -19.77 -26.73
CA ARG A 56 15.52 -19.50 -25.39
C ARG A 56 14.60 -18.27 -25.39
N PRO A 57 13.58 -18.20 -24.51
CA PRO A 57 12.79 -16.98 -24.34
C PRO A 57 13.68 -15.80 -23.97
N VAL A 58 13.39 -14.62 -24.52
CA VAL A 58 14.10 -13.40 -24.11
C VAL A 58 13.66 -13.05 -22.70
N GLY A 59 14.62 -12.80 -21.81
CA GLY A 59 14.38 -12.39 -20.44
C GLY A 59 15.33 -11.29 -19.99
N ILE A 60 15.12 -10.83 -18.76
CA ILE A 60 15.97 -9.82 -18.10
C ILE A 60 17.41 -10.33 -18.01
N ASP A 61 17.59 -11.61 -17.68
CA ASP A 61 18.90 -12.26 -17.48
C ASP A 61 19.56 -12.71 -18.80
N SER A 62 18.88 -12.57 -19.94
CA SER A 62 19.36 -13.05 -21.23
C SER A 62 20.35 -12.10 -21.91
N GLN A 63 21.00 -11.17 -21.20
CA GLN A 63 21.87 -10.18 -21.82
C GLN A 63 23.27 -10.76 -22.19
N PRO A 64 23.86 -10.38 -23.33
CA PRO A 64 23.35 -9.45 -24.35
C PRO A 64 22.44 -10.16 -25.37
N VAL A 65 21.19 -9.71 -25.50
CA VAL A 65 20.28 -10.09 -26.59
C VAL A 65 19.85 -8.82 -27.31
N GLU A 66 19.81 -8.89 -28.64
CA GLU A 66 19.32 -7.82 -29.50
C GLU A 66 18.05 -8.29 -30.21
N LEU A 67 17.12 -7.35 -30.38
CA LEU A 67 15.82 -7.55 -31.01
C LEU A 67 15.87 -7.01 -32.43
N ASP A 68 15.34 -7.75 -33.39
CA ASP A 68 14.96 -7.16 -34.67
C ASP A 68 13.68 -6.31 -34.55
N HIS A 69 13.32 -5.60 -35.61
CA HIS A 69 12.13 -4.74 -35.62
C HIS A 69 10.82 -5.50 -35.38
N GLN A 70 10.69 -6.73 -35.87
CA GLN A 70 9.48 -7.54 -35.72
C GLN A 70 9.33 -8.01 -34.27
N GLN A 71 10.43 -8.46 -33.66
CA GLN A 71 10.51 -8.85 -32.25
C GLN A 71 10.21 -7.66 -31.33
N TYR A 72 10.79 -6.49 -31.63
CA TYR A 72 10.53 -5.27 -30.88
C TYR A 72 9.06 -4.84 -30.98
N ALA A 73 8.47 -4.87 -32.18
CA ALA A 73 7.06 -4.56 -32.37
C ALA A 73 6.15 -5.57 -31.63
N ALA A 74 6.48 -6.86 -31.66
CA ALA A 74 5.74 -7.89 -30.93
C ALA A 74 5.74 -7.61 -29.41
N ILE A 75 6.89 -7.26 -28.84
CA ILE A 75 6.99 -6.87 -27.43
C ILE A 75 6.19 -5.59 -27.15
N ALA A 76 6.32 -4.56 -27.98
CA ALA A 76 5.66 -3.27 -27.78
C ALA A 76 4.12 -3.38 -27.82
N HIS A 77 3.59 -4.26 -28.67
CA HIS A 77 2.15 -4.47 -28.88
C HIS A 77 1.55 -5.60 -28.04
N HIS A 78 2.35 -6.28 -27.20
CA HIS A 78 1.85 -7.36 -26.35
C HIS A 78 0.79 -6.87 -25.35
N GLY A 79 -0.26 -7.67 -25.16
CA GLY A 79 -1.34 -7.40 -24.20
C GLY A 79 -2.10 -6.10 -24.49
N ASP A 80 -2.22 -5.23 -23.49
CA ASP A 80 -2.87 -3.91 -23.59
C ASP A 80 -1.95 -2.85 -24.24
N GLY A 81 -0.76 -3.24 -24.70
CA GLY A 81 0.23 -2.34 -25.25
C GLY A 81 0.89 -1.43 -24.21
N LEU A 82 0.98 -1.85 -22.93
CA LEU A 82 1.69 -1.12 -21.87
C LEU A 82 3.07 -0.61 -22.33
N ILE A 83 3.86 -1.46 -22.95
CA ILE A 83 5.23 -1.12 -23.38
C ILE A 83 5.19 0.01 -24.41
N ARG A 84 4.34 -0.09 -25.44
CA ARG A 84 4.12 1.00 -26.40
C ARG A 84 3.65 2.28 -25.70
N ARG A 85 2.67 2.19 -24.80
CA ARG A 85 2.16 3.35 -24.05
C ARG A 85 3.26 4.01 -23.22
N ALA A 86 4.11 3.23 -22.57
CA ALA A 86 5.24 3.72 -21.79
C ALA A 86 6.26 4.48 -22.65
N LEU A 87 6.60 3.92 -23.82
CA LEU A 87 7.53 4.54 -24.76
C LEU A 87 6.99 5.83 -25.38
N ASN A 88 5.67 5.88 -25.62
CA ASN A 88 4.99 7.04 -26.20
C ASN A 88 4.62 8.12 -25.16
N GLY A 89 4.80 7.86 -23.86
CA GLY A 89 4.37 8.76 -22.79
C GLY A 89 2.86 8.80 -22.56
N GLU A 90 2.14 7.75 -22.95
CA GLU A 90 0.68 7.58 -22.85
C GLU A 90 0.26 6.86 -21.54
N LEU A 91 1.10 6.89 -20.51
CA LEU A 91 0.78 6.32 -19.19
C LEU A 91 -0.09 7.28 -18.36
N ALA A 92 -0.74 6.73 -17.33
CA ALA A 92 -1.61 7.45 -16.39
C ALA A 92 -0.90 8.67 -15.79
N VAL A 93 0.39 8.52 -15.49
CA VAL A 93 1.29 9.64 -15.21
C VAL A 93 2.35 9.68 -16.31
N PRO A 94 2.48 10.77 -17.08
CA PRO A 94 3.51 10.89 -18.10
C PRO A 94 4.91 10.60 -17.53
N PRO A 95 5.80 9.89 -18.25
CA PRO A 95 7.13 9.54 -17.75
C PRO A 95 7.96 10.70 -17.22
N SER A 96 7.84 11.90 -17.80
CA SER A 96 8.50 13.11 -17.28
C SER A 96 7.94 13.51 -15.92
N GLU A 97 6.62 13.59 -15.81
CA GLU A 97 5.93 13.93 -14.57
C GLU A 97 6.19 12.89 -13.47
N PHE A 98 6.24 11.60 -13.82
CA PHE A 98 6.57 10.53 -12.88
C PHE A 98 7.99 10.67 -12.31
N ARG A 99 8.95 11.10 -13.13
CA ARG A 99 10.31 11.41 -12.66
C ARG A 99 10.34 12.63 -11.74
N ASP A 100 9.53 13.65 -12.02
CA ASP A 100 9.41 14.83 -11.15
C ASP A 100 8.79 14.44 -9.80
N LEU A 101 7.77 13.58 -9.82
CA LEU A 101 7.16 13.00 -8.63
C LEU A 101 8.17 12.20 -7.79
N ALA A 102 8.93 11.32 -8.42
CA ALA A 102 9.98 10.54 -7.75
C ALA A 102 11.02 11.45 -7.10
N ARG A 103 11.55 12.45 -7.82
CA ARG A 103 12.53 13.41 -7.29
C ARG A 103 11.99 14.24 -6.12
N GLY A 104 10.74 14.70 -6.20
CA GLY A 104 10.13 15.43 -5.09
C GLY A 104 9.90 14.53 -3.87
N ILE A 105 9.57 13.26 -4.05
CA ILE A 105 9.49 12.30 -2.94
C ILE A 105 10.86 12.00 -2.32
N GLU A 106 11.94 11.92 -3.11
CA GLU A 106 13.30 11.84 -2.55
C GLU A 106 13.60 13.05 -1.65
N ALA A 107 13.23 14.25 -2.08
CA ALA A 107 13.41 15.47 -1.28
C ALA A 107 12.53 15.47 -0.02
N ILE A 108 11.25 15.07 -0.13
CA ILE A 108 10.34 14.94 1.01
C ILE A 108 10.89 13.89 2.00
N TYR A 109 11.31 12.73 1.51
CA TYR A 109 11.90 11.67 2.32
C TYR A 109 13.09 12.18 3.13
N ALA A 110 14.04 12.86 2.48
CA ALA A 110 15.23 13.37 3.16
C ALA A 110 14.91 14.42 4.23
N ASP A 111 13.95 15.31 3.97
CA ASP A 111 13.54 16.35 4.90
C ASP A 111 12.77 15.79 6.11
N VAL A 112 11.97 14.73 5.91
CA VAL A 112 11.13 14.11 6.95
C VAL A 112 11.88 13.02 7.73
N LEU A 113 12.92 12.41 7.14
CA LEU A 113 13.76 11.39 7.76
C LEU A 113 14.30 11.76 9.15
N PRO A 114 14.72 13.00 9.47
CA PRO A 114 15.17 13.37 10.82
C PRO A 114 14.04 13.51 11.85
N ASN A 115 12.77 13.61 11.48
CA ASN A 115 11.65 13.77 12.42
C ASN A 115 11.52 12.52 13.33
N ARG A 116 11.58 12.68 14.66
CA ARG A 116 11.48 11.60 15.66
C ARG A 116 10.23 11.71 16.55
N ASP A 117 9.31 12.59 16.21
CA ASP A 117 8.11 12.82 17.00
C ASP A 117 7.19 11.59 17.00
N GLY A 118 6.33 11.51 18.01
CA GLY A 118 5.41 10.39 18.21
C GLY A 118 6.03 9.19 18.93
N GLN A 119 5.21 8.17 19.15
CA GLN A 119 5.56 6.94 19.86
C GLN A 119 5.04 5.72 19.11
N VAL A 120 5.74 4.59 19.23
CA VAL A 120 5.21 3.32 18.71
C VAL A 120 3.97 2.91 19.49
N ALA A 121 3.05 2.19 18.84
CA ALA A 121 1.94 1.56 19.55
C ALA A 121 2.48 0.44 20.46
N ASP A 122 2.08 0.40 21.72
CA ASP A 122 2.71 -0.46 22.74
C ASP A 122 1.78 -1.51 23.35
N TYR A 123 0.52 -1.57 22.91
CA TYR A 123 -0.52 -2.43 23.47
C TYR A 123 -0.37 -3.91 23.11
N ILE A 124 0.39 -4.24 22.06
CA ILE A 124 0.84 -5.60 21.74
C ILE A 124 2.35 -5.66 21.51
N PRO A 125 3.01 -6.79 21.82
CA PRO A 125 4.47 -6.93 21.70
C PRO A 125 5.02 -6.60 20.31
N THR A 126 4.39 -7.10 19.24
CA THR A 126 4.88 -6.90 17.87
C THR A 126 4.91 -5.44 17.43
N LEU A 127 3.98 -4.61 17.94
CA LEU A 127 3.98 -3.17 17.67
C LEU A 127 4.91 -2.42 18.61
N ARG A 128 4.97 -2.81 19.89
CA ARG A 128 5.83 -2.18 20.90
C ARG A 128 7.31 -2.32 20.54
N ASP A 129 7.66 -3.50 20.04
CA ASP A 129 9.04 -3.89 19.76
C ASP A 129 9.43 -3.54 18.30
N ALA A 130 8.53 -2.90 17.54
CA ALA A 130 8.81 -2.39 16.20
C ALA A 130 9.90 -1.31 16.23
N ASP A 131 10.83 -1.38 15.29
CA ASP A 131 11.93 -0.41 15.18
C ASP A 131 11.39 0.99 14.82
N PRO A 132 11.46 1.97 15.74
CA PRO A 132 10.84 3.27 15.56
C PRO A 132 11.56 4.16 14.54
N GLU A 133 12.70 3.71 14.03
CA GLU A 133 13.51 4.44 13.05
C GLU A 133 13.12 4.11 11.60
N ARG A 134 12.38 3.01 11.39
CA ARG A 134 11.96 2.55 10.05
C ARG A 134 11.15 3.61 9.33
N PHE A 135 11.53 3.83 8.07
CA PHE A 135 10.82 4.77 7.21
C PHE A 135 10.95 4.38 5.75
N GLY A 136 9.81 4.08 5.14
CA GLY A 136 9.69 3.78 3.72
C GLY A 136 8.56 4.57 3.07
N ILE A 137 8.74 4.92 1.79
CA ILE A 137 7.70 5.50 0.94
C ILE A 137 7.66 4.71 -0.36
N ALA A 138 6.46 4.38 -0.83
CA ALA A 138 6.24 3.73 -2.12
C ALA A 138 5.09 4.40 -2.90
N ILE A 139 5.20 4.43 -4.22
CA ILE A 139 4.16 4.85 -5.16
C ILE A 139 3.83 3.70 -6.10
N CYS A 140 2.56 3.58 -6.45
CA CYS A 140 2.11 2.80 -7.59
C CYS A 140 1.06 3.60 -8.39
N THR A 141 1.21 3.68 -9.71
CA THR A 141 0.19 4.24 -10.61
C THR A 141 -0.72 3.14 -11.17
N ALA A 142 -1.86 3.52 -11.74
CA ALA A 142 -2.80 2.63 -12.42
C ALA A 142 -2.18 1.82 -13.57
N ASP A 143 -1.10 2.32 -14.16
CA ASP A 143 -0.35 1.61 -15.21
C ASP A 143 0.84 0.81 -14.67
N GLY A 144 1.00 0.72 -13.34
CA GLY A 144 2.07 -0.03 -12.70
C GLY A 144 3.42 0.70 -12.67
N GLN A 145 3.43 2.03 -12.85
CA GLN A 145 4.64 2.80 -12.60
C GLN A 145 4.91 2.80 -11.10
N THR A 146 6.14 2.48 -10.70
CA THR A 146 6.52 2.34 -9.30
C THR A 146 7.79 3.11 -8.97
N PHE A 147 7.81 3.66 -7.78
CA PHE A 147 8.98 4.28 -7.16
C PHE A 147 8.93 3.97 -5.67
N SER A 148 10.08 3.68 -5.06
CA SER A 148 10.15 3.49 -3.62
C SER A 148 11.51 3.91 -3.07
N ILE A 149 11.53 4.31 -1.80
CA ILE A 149 12.73 4.77 -1.07
C ILE A 149 12.65 4.35 0.40
N GLY A 150 13.80 4.08 1.00
CA GLY A 150 13.90 3.69 2.41
C GLY A 150 13.45 2.25 2.64
N ASP A 151 12.87 1.99 3.81
CA ASP A 151 12.40 0.68 4.26
C ASP A 151 11.05 0.26 3.61
N ALA A 152 10.84 0.59 2.33
CA ALA A 152 9.55 0.41 1.66
C ALA A 152 9.22 -1.05 1.28
N ASP A 153 10.22 -1.93 1.32
CA ASP A 153 10.13 -3.36 1.04
C ASP A 153 10.00 -4.22 2.30
N LEU A 154 10.01 -3.61 3.49
CA LEU A 154 9.78 -4.32 4.74
C LEU A 154 8.30 -4.68 4.91
N GLY A 155 8.06 -5.93 5.30
CA GLY A 155 6.74 -6.43 5.64
C GLY A 155 6.22 -5.81 6.95
N PHE A 156 4.94 -5.47 6.97
CA PHE A 156 4.20 -5.05 8.15
C PHE A 156 2.77 -5.58 8.11
N SER A 157 2.14 -5.72 9.28
CA SER A 157 0.71 -6.02 9.36
C SER A 157 -0.12 -4.85 8.82
N VAL A 158 -1.06 -5.12 7.90
CA VAL A 158 -1.91 -4.10 7.27
C VAL A 158 -2.74 -3.33 8.29
N GLN A 159 -3.16 -3.99 9.37
CA GLN A 159 -3.97 -3.37 10.41
C GLN A 159 -5.21 -2.70 9.81
N SER A 160 -5.52 -1.47 10.22
CA SER A 160 -6.71 -0.74 9.79
C SER A 160 -6.71 -0.33 8.31
N THR A 161 -5.60 -0.45 7.57
CA THR A 161 -5.62 -0.23 6.12
C THR A 161 -6.27 -1.36 5.34
N SER A 162 -6.63 -2.46 6.02
CA SER A 162 -7.49 -3.50 5.47
C SER A 162 -8.96 -3.11 5.30
N LYS A 163 -9.47 -2.21 6.15
CA LYS A 163 -10.90 -1.87 6.25
C LYS A 163 -11.53 -1.36 4.95
N PRO A 164 -10.88 -0.48 4.17
CA PRO A 164 -11.41 -0.07 2.86
C PRO A 164 -11.67 -1.25 1.93
N PHE A 165 -10.79 -2.25 1.95
CA PHE A 165 -10.90 -3.42 1.08
C PHE A 165 -11.95 -4.42 1.59
N SER A 166 -12.09 -4.56 2.92
CA SER A 166 -13.22 -5.31 3.50
C SER A 166 -14.57 -4.74 3.09
N TYR A 167 -14.69 -3.41 3.11
CA TYR A 167 -15.87 -2.71 2.62
C TYR A 167 -16.07 -2.88 1.11
N ALA A 168 -15.01 -2.79 0.31
CA ALA A 168 -15.06 -3.03 -1.13
C ALA A 168 -15.58 -4.44 -1.47
N MET A 169 -15.08 -5.47 -0.78
CA MET A 169 -15.55 -6.85 -0.96
C MET A 169 -17.03 -7.01 -0.63
N ALA A 170 -17.50 -6.42 0.47
CA ALA A 170 -18.91 -6.46 0.84
C ALA A 170 -19.80 -5.75 -0.20
N LEU A 171 -19.35 -4.60 -0.72
CA LEU A 171 -20.06 -3.85 -1.77
C LEU A 171 -20.16 -4.65 -3.08
N GLU A 172 -19.08 -5.30 -3.52
CA GLU A 172 -19.14 -6.11 -4.74
C GLU A 172 -20.09 -7.30 -4.63
N GLN A 173 -20.16 -7.93 -3.46
CA GLN A 173 -20.97 -9.14 -3.30
C GLN A 173 -22.46 -8.82 -3.13
N LEU A 174 -22.81 -7.74 -2.45
CA LEU A 174 -24.19 -7.48 -2.01
C LEU A 174 -24.76 -6.15 -2.52
N GLY A 175 -23.93 -5.28 -3.06
CA GLY A 175 -24.30 -3.93 -3.47
C GLY A 175 -24.49 -2.96 -2.29
N SER A 176 -24.45 -1.66 -2.61
CA SER A 176 -24.51 -0.57 -1.63
C SER A 176 -25.76 -0.63 -0.74
N THR A 177 -26.93 -0.87 -1.33
CA THR A 177 -28.21 -0.85 -0.58
C THR A 177 -28.24 -1.88 0.54
N GLU A 178 -27.75 -3.10 0.28
CA GLU A 178 -27.73 -4.15 1.30
C GLU A 178 -26.64 -3.88 2.34
N VAL A 179 -25.41 -3.55 1.92
CA VAL A 179 -24.30 -3.26 2.86
C VAL A 179 -24.67 -2.17 3.85
N HIS A 180 -25.33 -1.10 3.40
CA HIS A 180 -25.66 0.03 4.26
C HIS A 180 -26.87 -0.17 5.20
N ARG A 181 -27.51 -1.34 5.14
CA ARG A 181 -28.39 -1.79 6.24
C ARG A 181 -27.58 -2.14 7.49
N TRP A 182 -26.34 -2.61 7.32
CA TRP A 182 -25.47 -3.09 8.38
C TRP A 182 -24.44 -2.07 8.88
N VAL A 183 -24.10 -1.07 8.06
CA VAL A 183 -23.10 -0.04 8.39
C VAL A 183 -23.48 1.31 7.78
N GLY A 184 -23.31 2.39 8.52
CA GLY A 184 -23.51 3.75 8.04
C GLY A 184 -22.41 4.24 7.11
N GLN A 185 -22.44 5.54 6.83
CA GLN A 185 -21.44 6.23 6.02
C GLN A 185 -20.88 7.48 6.71
N GLU A 186 -21.35 7.83 7.90
CA GLU A 186 -21.03 9.11 8.54
C GLU A 186 -19.86 8.98 9.52
N GLN A 187 -19.22 10.09 9.85
CA GLN A 187 -18.24 10.13 10.94
C GLN A 187 -18.91 9.81 12.29
N SER A 188 -18.16 9.19 13.22
CA SER A 188 -18.63 8.93 14.59
C SER A 188 -18.52 10.12 15.53
N GLY A 189 -17.70 11.13 15.20
CA GLY A 189 -17.48 12.31 16.05
C GLY A 189 -16.61 12.08 17.29
N GLY A 190 -15.97 10.92 17.42
CA GLY A 190 -15.03 10.59 18.52
C GLY A 190 -14.14 9.39 18.22
N THR A 191 -13.43 8.88 19.24
CA THR A 191 -12.37 7.85 19.04
C THR A 191 -12.90 6.60 18.33
N PHE A 192 -12.11 6.09 17.39
CA PHE A 192 -12.49 4.95 16.54
C PHE A 192 -12.74 3.63 17.30
N ASN A 193 -12.29 3.56 18.56
CA ASN A 193 -12.41 2.42 19.46
C ASN A 193 -13.37 2.67 20.63
N ASP A 194 -13.98 3.86 20.75
CA ASP A 194 -14.98 4.10 21.79
C ASP A 194 -16.27 3.36 21.44
N TYR A 195 -16.61 2.35 22.24
CA TYR A 195 -17.81 1.55 22.07
C TYR A 195 -19.10 2.38 22.17
N ARG A 196 -19.08 3.53 22.86
CA ARG A 196 -20.23 4.44 22.98
C ARG A 196 -20.47 5.23 21.69
N LEU A 197 -19.40 5.57 20.98
CA LEU A 197 -19.43 6.41 19.77
C LEU A 197 -19.26 5.60 18.49
N SER A 198 -18.97 4.30 18.59
CA SER A 198 -18.84 3.41 17.43
C SER A 198 -20.18 3.08 16.79
N LEU A 199 -21.29 3.19 17.52
CA LEU A 199 -22.63 2.82 17.08
C LEU A 199 -23.56 4.04 17.12
N GLY A 200 -24.18 4.35 15.99
CA GLY A 200 -25.14 5.44 15.84
C GLY A 200 -26.59 5.00 16.10
N GLU A 201 -27.51 5.66 15.41
CA GLU A 201 -28.94 5.34 15.46
C GLU A 201 -29.20 3.87 15.11
N GLY A 202 -30.10 3.22 15.86
CA GLY A 202 -30.39 1.80 15.69
C GLY A 202 -29.21 0.89 16.03
N ARG A 203 -28.20 1.38 16.77
CA ARG A 203 -26.95 0.67 17.10
C ARG A 203 -26.14 0.25 15.88
N ARG A 204 -26.39 0.85 14.72
CA ARG A 204 -25.63 0.61 13.49
C ARG A 204 -24.26 1.28 13.57
N PRO A 205 -23.16 0.60 13.20
CA PRO A 205 -21.85 1.24 13.13
C PRO A 205 -21.85 2.48 12.23
N HIS A 206 -21.11 3.53 12.62
CA HIS A 206 -21.13 4.80 11.89
C HIS A 206 -20.63 4.72 10.45
N ASN A 207 -19.51 4.02 10.22
CA ASN A 207 -18.91 3.86 8.90
C ASN A 207 -17.96 2.63 8.87
N PRO A 208 -17.59 2.12 7.69
CA PRO A 208 -16.68 0.98 7.55
C PRO A 208 -15.22 1.21 8.00
N MET A 209 -14.79 2.45 8.25
CA MET A 209 -13.38 2.77 8.57
C MET A 209 -13.06 2.66 10.07
N ILE A 210 -14.07 2.54 10.92
CA ILE A 210 -13.95 2.21 12.35
C ILE A 210 -14.03 0.69 12.58
N ASN A 211 -13.63 0.21 13.77
CA ASN A 211 -13.57 -1.23 14.05
C ASN A 211 -14.95 -1.90 13.94
N ALA A 212 -16.00 -1.26 14.47
CA ALA A 212 -17.37 -1.77 14.38
C ALA A 212 -17.80 -1.99 12.93
N GLY A 213 -17.61 -0.99 12.05
CA GLY A 213 -18.00 -1.10 10.66
C GLY A 213 -17.14 -2.08 9.88
N ALA A 214 -15.86 -2.20 10.20
CA ALA A 214 -15.00 -3.23 9.61
C ALA A 214 -15.47 -4.65 9.96
N MET A 215 -15.84 -4.90 11.23
CA MET A 215 -16.43 -6.18 11.63
C MET A 215 -17.78 -6.43 10.94
N ALA A 216 -18.65 -5.41 10.82
CA ALA A 216 -19.91 -5.53 10.10
C ALA A 216 -19.71 -5.87 8.62
N THR A 217 -18.82 -5.17 7.92
CA THR A 217 -18.53 -5.43 6.50
C THR A 217 -17.88 -6.80 6.28
N LEU A 218 -16.90 -7.19 7.10
CA LEU A 218 -16.31 -8.53 7.02
C LEU A 218 -17.33 -9.63 7.30
N ALA A 219 -18.28 -9.41 8.20
CA ALA A 219 -19.37 -10.36 8.48
C ALA A 219 -20.23 -10.64 7.23
N LEU A 220 -20.29 -9.71 6.27
CA LEU A 220 -21.04 -9.86 5.02
C LEU A 220 -20.28 -10.65 3.94
N VAL A 221 -18.94 -10.58 3.94
CA VAL A 221 -18.10 -11.22 2.92
C VAL A 221 -18.22 -12.73 3.03
N ASP A 222 -18.76 -13.35 1.96
CA ASP A 222 -18.99 -14.79 1.86
C ASP A 222 -19.68 -15.36 3.11
N HIS A 223 -20.68 -14.63 3.63
CA HIS A 223 -21.32 -14.90 4.93
C HIS A 223 -21.95 -16.30 5.07
N ASP A 224 -22.20 -16.99 3.96
CA ASP A 224 -22.74 -18.34 3.85
C ASP A 224 -21.64 -19.43 3.89
N LYS A 225 -20.36 -19.05 3.83
CA LYS A 225 -19.22 -19.99 3.81
C LYS A 225 -18.56 -20.16 5.18
N GLN A 226 -17.76 -21.22 5.30
CA GLN A 226 -16.91 -21.44 6.47
C GLN A 226 -15.78 -20.40 6.54
N THR A 227 -15.28 -20.10 7.74
CA THR A 227 -14.25 -19.06 7.96
C THR A 227 -12.99 -19.26 7.11
N SER A 228 -12.55 -20.50 6.89
CA SER A 228 -11.38 -20.82 6.04
C SER A 228 -11.58 -20.37 4.59
N ASP A 229 -12.75 -20.64 4.02
CA ASP A 229 -13.11 -20.23 2.66
C ASP A 229 -13.25 -18.71 2.55
N ARG A 230 -13.83 -18.07 3.57
CA ARG A 230 -13.93 -16.61 3.65
C ARG A 230 -12.54 -15.97 3.69
N PHE A 231 -11.63 -16.50 4.49
CA PHE A 231 -10.25 -16.02 4.57
C PHE A 231 -9.50 -16.23 3.25
N ARG A 232 -9.72 -17.36 2.57
CA ARG A 232 -9.19 -17.60 1.23
C ARG A 232 -9.69 -16.56 0.23
N THR A 233 -10.99 -16.25 0.20
CA THR A 233 -11.56 -15.17 -0.65
C THR A 233 -10.90 -13.82 -0.37
N VAL A 234 -10.66 -13.47 0.90
CA VAL A 234 -9.93 -12.24 1.26
C VAL A 234 -8.52 -12.28 0.66
N ARG A 235 -7.74 -13.32 0.91
CA ARG A 235 -6.36 -13.44 0.40
C ARG A 235 -6.29 -13.43 -1.13
N GLU A 236 -7.21 -14.11 -1.81
CA GLU A 236 -7.32 -14.09 -3.27
C GLU A 236 -7.62 -12.68 -3.77
N THR A 237 -8.54 -11.95 -3.14
CA THR A 237 -8.85 -10.57 -3.51
C THR A 237 -7.63 -9.65 -3.35
N TRP A 238 -6.91 -9.74 -2.22
CA TRP A 238 -5.64 -9.04 -2.02
C TRP A 238 -4.60 -9.39 -3.09
N THR A 239 -4.49 -10.68 -3.44
CA THR A 239 -3.58 -11.14 -4.50
C THR A 239 -3.91 -10.50 -5.84
N ARG A 240 -5.20 -10.44 -6.22
CA ARG A 240 -5.67 -9.82 -7.46
C ARG A 240 -5.36 -8.32 -7.53
N MET A 241 -5.48 -7.61 -6.41
CA MET A 241 -5.14 -6.18 -6.32
C MET A 241 -3.63 -5.89 -6.44
N MET A 242 -2.80 -6.74 -5.82
CA MET A 242 -1.35 -6.45 -5.66
C MET A 242 -0.45 -7.20 -6.65
N GLY A 243 -1.01 -8.16 -7.39
CA GLY A 243 -0.25 -9.09 -8.25
C GLY A 243 0.59 -10.13 -7.49
N ARG A 244 0.50 -10.15 -6.15
CA ARG A 244 1.24 -11.06 -5.25
C ARG A 244 0.39 -11.36 -4.02
N ALA A 245 0.44 -12.60 -3.55
CA ALA A 245 -0.30 -12.99 -2.36
C ALA A 245 0.25 -12.33 -1.09
N PRO A 246 -0.61 -11.85 -0.17
CA PRO A 246 -0.17 -11.34 1.11
C PRO A 246 0.39 -12.47 1.98
N GLY A 247 1.35 -12.10 2.83
CA GLY A 247 1.81 -12.91 3.95
C GLY A 247 0.79 -12.93 5.10
N PHE A 248 1.19 -13.49 6.23
CA PHE A 248 0.37 -13.54 7.43
C PHE A 248 1.25 -13.46 8.67
N ASP A 249 1.09 -12.38 9.42
CA ASP A 249 1.79 -12.16 10.68
C ASP A 249 1.06 -12.90 11.81
N GLN A 250 1.48 -14.14 12.02
CA GLN A 250 0.91 -15.02 13.05
C GLN A 250 1.11 -14.46 14.46
N GLU A 251 2.22 -13.76 14.72
CA GLU A 251 2.53 -13.23 16.04
C GLU A 251 1.60 -12.07 16.39
N THR A 252 1.43 -11.12 15.45
CA THR A 252 0.45 -10.03 15.60
C THR A 252 -0.96 -10.58 15.73
N TYR A 253 -1.35 -11.58 14.93
CA TYR A 253 -2.68 -12.21 15.06
C TYR A 253 -2.92 -12.78 16.46
N LEU A 254 -1.97 -13.54 17.00
CA LEU A 254 -2.12 -14.14 18.32
C LEU A 254 -2.16 -13.08 19.43
N ALA A 255 -1.37 -12.01 19.31
CA ALA A 255 -1.34 -10.92 20.27
C ALA A 255 -2.61 -10.05 20.24
N GLU A 256 -3.08 -9.66 19.04
CA GLU A 256 -4.34 -8.94 18.83
C GLU A 256 -5.52 -9.78 19.34
N ARG A 257 -5.50 -11.10 19.06
CA ARG A 257 -6.49 -12.01 19.62
C ARG A 257 -6.39 -12.03 21.14
N ALA A 258 -5.21 -12.14 21.75
CA ALA A 258 -5.10 -12.22 23.21
C ALA A 258 -5.60 -10.95 23.92
N THR A 259 -5.41 -9.77 23.33
CA THR A 259 -5.67 -8.46 23.95
C THR A 259 -6.94 -7.75 23.43
N GLY A 260 -7.58 -8.28 22.39
CA GLY A 260 -8.68 -7.66 21.66
C GLY A 260 -10.07 -7.65 22.34
N ASP A 261 -10.13 -7.58 23.67
CA ASP A 261 -11.39 -7.65 24.43
C ASP A 261 -12.37 -6.54 24.07
N GLY A 262 -11.87 -5.33 23.75
CA GLY A 262 -12.72 -4.23 23.27
C GLY A 262 -13.45 -4.58 21.96
N ASN A 263 -12.76 -5.20 21.00
CA ASN A 263 -13.37 -5.62 19.74
C ASN A 263 -14.34 -6.80 19.94
N ARG A 264 -14.06 -7.73 20.86
CA ARG A 264 -15.01 -8.79 21.24
C ARG A 264 -16.27 -8.22 21.88
N GLY A 265 -16.12 -7.28 22.81
CA GLY A 265 -17.24 -6.60 23.46
C GLY A 265 -18.10 -5.86 22.43
N LEU A 266 -17.47 -5.14 21.51
CA LEU A 266 -18.13 -4.45 20.42
C LEU A 266 -18.87 -5.41 19.48
N ALA A 267 -18.26 -6.55 19.12
CA ALA A 267 -18.93 -7.58 18.34
C ALA A 267 -20.16 -8.14 19.07
N SER A 268 -20.07 -8.40 20.38
CA SER A 268 -21.20 -8.85 21.19
C SER A 268 -22.33 -7.82 21.24
N LEU A 269 -22.00 -6.53 21.40
CA LEU A 269 -22.98 -5.43 21.37
C LEU A 269 -23.69 -5.36 20.02
N MET A 270 -22.94 -5.45 18.91
CA MET A 270 -23.52 -5.41 17.58
C MET A 270 -24.39 -6.64 17.30
N LYS A 271 -23.98 -7.83 17.74
CA LYS A 271 -24.80 -9.04 17.65
C LYS A 271 -26.10 -8.91 18.43
N ALA A 272 -26.06 -8.40 19.66
CA ALA A 272 -27.24 -8.18 20.48
C ALA A 272 -28.22 -7.16 19.89
N ALA A 273 -27.74 -6.30 18.99
CA ALA A 273 -28.55 -5.33 18.26
C ALA A 273 -28.90 -5.78 16.82
N ASP A 274 -28.66 -7.04 16.47
CA ASP A 274 -28.87 -7.59 15.12
C ASP A 274 -28.09 -6.86 14.00
N MET A 275 -27.00 -6.18 14.35
CA MET A 275 -26.11 -5.44 13.42
C MET A 275 -24.87 -6.24 12.99
N LEU A 276 -24.86 -7.55 13.25
CA LEU A 276 -23.88 -8.48 12.69
C LEU A 276 -24.58 -9.64 12.01
N LYS A 277 -24.25 -9.85 10.73
CA LYS A 277 -24.69 -11.02 9.97
C LYS A 277 -23.88 -12.26 10.39
N ALA A 278 -24.09 -12.72 11.62
CA ALA A 278 -23.36 -13.82 12.23
C ALA A 278 -24.32 -14.76 12.97
N SER A 279 -24.47 -15.98 12.44
CA SER A 279 -25.34 -17.02 13.03
C SER A 279 -24.68 -17.74 14.21
N GLY A 280 -25.50 -18.31 15.09
CA GLY A 280 -25.06 -19.15 16.21
C GLY A 280 -24.64 -18.36 17.45
N GLU A 281 -24.53 -19.05 18.59
CA GLU A 281 -24.18 -18.44 19.89
C GLU A 281 -22.79 -17.77 19.87
N ASP A 282 -21.84 -18.37 19.15
CA ASP A 282 -20.45 -17.91 19.03
C ASP A 282 -20.19 -16.87 17.93
N GLY A 283 -21.23 -16.45 17.19
CA GLY A 283 -21.08 -15.62 15.99
C GLY A 283 -20.29 -14.32 16.20
N ALA A 284 -20.48 -13.64 17.33
CA ALA A 284 -19.72 -12.43 17.68
C ALA A 284 -18.23 -12.72 17.86
N ALA A 285 -17.88 -13.77 18.58
CA ALA A 285 -16.49 -14.16 18.82
C ALA A 285 -15.80 -14.57 17.51
N ARG A 286 -16.48 -15.32 16.64
CA ARG A 286 -15.97 -15.68 15.32
C ARG A 286 -15.76 -14.47 14.40
N THR A 287 -16.66 -13.48 14.44
CA THR A 287 -16.48 -12.23 13.68
C THR A 287 -15.26 -11.46 14.17
N ALA A 288 -15.07 -11.33 15.49
CA ALA A 288 -13.90 -10.66 16.04
C ALA A 288 -12.60 -11.40 15.67
N ASP A 289 -12.57 -12.73 15.77
CA ASP A 289 -11.40 -13.53 15.39
C ASP A 289 -11.06 -13.37 13.90
N PHE A 290 -12.07 -13.41 13.02
CA PHE A 290 -11.89 -13.19 11.59
C PHE A 290 -11.37 -11.77 11.28
N TYR A 291 -11.85 -10.76 12.02
CA TYR A 291 -11.32 -9.40 11.92
C TYR A 291 -9.83 -9.31 12.30
N PHE A 292 -9.40 -9.99 13.37
CA PHE A 292 -7.98 -10.05 13.75
C PHE A 292 -7.11 -10.72 12.68
N GLN A 293 -7.61 -11.81 12.06
CA GLN A 293 -6.90 -12.47 10.95
C GLN A 293 -6.67 -11.51 9.78
N VAL A 294 -7.69 -10.78 9.36
CA VAL A 294 -7.58 -9.84 8.22
C VAL A 294 -6.67 -8.66 8.55
N CYS A 295 -6.70 -8.13 9.78
CA CYS A 295 -5.78 -7.07 10.21
C CYS A 295 -4.31 -7.53 10.25
N SER A 296 -4.08 -8.82 10.38
CA SER A 296 -2.74 -9.42 10.49
C SER A 296 -2.18 -9.92 9.15
N LEU A 297 -2.83 -9.62 8.02
CA LEU A 297 -2.21 -9.84 6.71
C LEU A 297 -0.94 -9.00 6.60
N GLU A 298 0.12 -9.61 6.10
CA GLU A 298 1.43 -8.97 5.98
C GLU A 298 1.68 -8.54 4.52
N VAL A 299 2.03 -7.27 4.35
CA VAL A 299 2.40 -6.67 3.05
C VAL A 299 3.54 -5.67 3.24
N ASP A 300 4.19 -5.30 2.16
CA ASP A 300 5.12 -4.16 2.12
C ASP A 300 4.43 -2.90 1.56
N ALA A 301 5.11 -1.74 1.63
CA ALA A 301 4.55 -0.47 1.18
C ALA A 301 4.29 -0.46 -0.34
N GLN A 302 5.11 -1.15 -1.14
CA GLN A 302 4.94 -1.23 -2.59
C GLN A 302 3.66 -1.99 -2.96
N ARG A 303 3.39 -3.11 -2.28
CA ARG A 303 2.19 -3.92 -2.51
C ARG A 303 0.93 -3.23 -2.02
N LEU A 304 0.97 -2.58 -0.85
CA LEU A 304 -0.16 -1.77 -0.39
C LEU A 304 -0.42 -0.58 -1.35
N ALA A 305 0.62 0.02 -1.93
CA ALA A 305 0.45 1.07 -2.93
C ALA A 305 -0.24 0.53 -4.20
N ALA A 306 0.06 -0.70 -4.62
CA ALA A 306 -0.66 -1.34 -5.73
C ALA A 306 -2.14 -1.60 -5.41
N ALA A 307 -2.47 -1.98 -4.17
CA ALA A 307 -3.86 -2.10 -3.74
C ALA A 307 -4.59 -0.75 -3.73
N GLY A 308 -3.93 0.32 -3.26
CA GLY A 308 -4.45 1.68 -3.36
C GLY A 308 -4.62 2.15 -4.81
N ALA A 309 -3.68 1.83 -5.69
CA ALA A 309 -3.73 2.15 -7.12
C ALA A 309 -4.89 1.42 -7.81
N THR A 310 -5.24 0.21 -7.36
CA THR A 310 -6.44 -0.50 -7.81
C THR A 310 -7.71 0.33 -7.54
N LEU A 311 -7.84 0.93 -6.36
CA LEU A 311 -8.95 1.85 -6.06
C LEU A 311 -8.87 3.13 -6.89
N ALA A 312 -7.68 3.73 -7.02
CA ALA A 312 -7.46 4.92 -7.85
C ALA A 312 -7.83 4.69 -9.33
N ASN A 313 -7.73 3.44 -9.78
CA ASN A 313 -8.02 3.01 -11.14
C ASN A 313 -9.45 2.49 -11.34
N GLY A 314 -10.38 2.83 -10.44
CA GLY A 314 -11.76 2.38 -10.55
C GLY A 314 -11.91 0.86 -10.43
N GLY A 315 -11.08 0.22 -9.61
CA GLY A 315 -11.10 -1.20 -9.29
C GLY A 315 -10.28 -2.10 -10.20
N VAL A 316 -9.45 -1.56 -11.11
CA VAL A 316 -8.61 -2.35 -12.03
C VAL A 316 -7.17 -2.45 -11.52
N SER A 317 -6.68 -3.68 -11.37
CA SER A 317 -5.35 -3.99 -10.85
C SER A 317 -4.23 -3.46 -11.76
N PRO A 318 -3.20 -2.79 -11.21
CA PRO A 318 -2.13 -2.19 -12.00
C PRO A 318 -1.21 -3.23 -12.66
N TYR A 319 -1.12 -4.45 -12.12
CA TYR A 319 -0.21 -5.48 -12.64
C TYR A 319 -0.90 -6.51 -13.53
N SER A 320 -2.16 -6.84 -13.29
CA SER A 320 -2.88 -7.84 -14.09
C SER A 320 -3.82 -7.24 -15.13
N GLY A 321 -4.21 -5.96 -14.98
CA GLY A 321 -5.28 -5.36 -15.78
C GLY A 321 -6.67 -5.91 -15.47
N GLU A 322 -6.79 -6.78 -14.47
CA GLU A 322 -8.05 -7.40 -14.06
C GLU A 322 -8.93 -6.40 -13.29
N ARG A 323 -10.24 -6.40 -13.56
CA ARG A 323 -11.22 -5.69 -12.75
C ARG A 323 -11.50 -6.47 -11.46
N VAL A 324 -10.90 -6.02 -10.36
CA VAL A 324 -11.11 -6.59 -9.01
C VAL A 324 -12.40 -6.06 -8.39
N PHE A 325 -12.67 -4.76 -8.57
CA PHE A 325 -13.89 -4.10 -8.11
C PHE A 325 -14.56 -3.32 -9.24
N SER A 326 -15.87 -3.12 -9.14
CA SER A 326 -16.58 -2.16 -9.98
C SER A 326 -16.09 -0.73 -9.72
N GLN A 327 -16.24 0.13 -10.73
CA GLN A 327 -15.91 1.55 -10.60
C GLN A 327 -16.78 2.25 -9.54
N GLU A 328 -18.04 1.84 -9.40
CA GLU A 328 -18.94 2.34 -8.38
C GLU A 328 -18.42 2.01 -6.97
N THR A 329 -18.04 0.75 -6.73
CA THR A 329 -17.48 0.33 -5.44
C THR A 329 -16.21 1.10 -5.10
N ALA A 330 -15.27 1.22 -6.05
CA ALA A 330 -14.06 2.00 -5.84
C ALA A 330 -14.38 3.47 -5.46
N GLY A 331 -15.34 4.09 -6.16
CA GLY A 331 -15.79 5.46 -5.85
C GLY A 331 -16.38 5.59 -4.45
N ARG A 332 -17.24 4.64 -4.02
CA ARG A 332 -17.84 4.64 -2.68
C ARG A 332 -16.80 4.45 -1.58
N VAL A 333 -15.86 3.52 -1.78
CA VAL A 333 -14.76 3.27 -0.84
C VAL A 333 -13.92 4.54 -0.66
N LEU A 334 -13.54 5.19 -1.76
CA LEU A 334 -12.76 6.43 -1.73
C LEU A 334 -13.51 7.58 -1.07
N SER A 335 -14.83 7.69 -1.29
CA SER A 335 -15.68 8.68 -0.61
C SER A 335 -15.61 8.52 0.91
N VAL A 336 -15.79 7.29 1.42
CA VAL A 336 -15.78 7.04 2.87
C VAL A 336 -14.37 7.17 3.46
N MET A 337 -13.33 6.78 2.72
CA MET A 337 -11.94 7.04 3.11
C MET A 337 -11.66 8.54 3.24
N GLY A 338 -12.21 9.37 2.34
CA GLY A 338 -12.00 10.82 2.31
C GLY A 338 -12.40 11.56 3.58
N HIS A 339 -13.41 11.06 4.30
CA HIS A 339 -13.86 11.70 5.53
C HIS A 339 -13.69 10.83 6.79
N SER A 340 -13.43 9.52 6.71
CA SER A 340 -13.34 8.67 7.92
C SER A 340 -12.04 7.85 8.01
N GLY A 341 -11.05 8.15 7.17
CA GLY A 341 -9.87 7.32 7.01
C GLY A 341 -8.75 7.48 8.06
N MET A 342 -8.64 8.64 8.70
CA MET A 342 -7.47 9.06 9.50
C MET A 342 -7.81 9.22 10.99
N TYR A 343 -8.57 8.27 11.53
CA TYR A 343 -9.02 8.24 12.92
C TYR A 343 -9.68 9.57 13.32
N ASN A 344 -9.35 10.10 14.50
CA ASN A 344 -9.92 11.36 15.01
C ASN A 344 -9.48 12.60 14.24
N ASP A 345 -8.40 12.50 13.48
CA ASP A 345 -7.91 13.60 12.66
C ASP A 345 -8.48 13.58 11.24
N SER A 346 -9.44 12.70 10.92
CA SER A 346 -10.04 12.64 9.57
C SER A 346 -10.59 14.00 9.09
N GLY A 347 -11.21 14.78 9.98
CA GLY A 347 -11.68 16.13 9.64
C GLY A 347 -10.54 17.11 9.33
N LYS A 348 -9.49 17.13 10.16
CA LYS A 348 -8.31 17.99 9.94
C LYS A 348 -7.53 17.57 8.69
N PHE A 349 -7.36 16.27 8.50
CA PHE A 349 -6.69 15.70 7.33
C PHE A 349 -7.45 16.03 6.05
N SER A 350 -8.79 16.01 6.08
CA SER A 350 -9.61 16.42 4.94
C SER A 350 -9.45 17.91 4.61
N ASP A 351 -9.30 18.78 5.61
CA ASP A 351 -9.02 20.22 5.40
C ASP A 351 -7.60 20.47 4.86
N GLN A 352 -6.60 19.71 5.32
CA GLN A 352 -5.19 19.98 5.01
C GLN A 352 -4.70 19.26 3.74
N VAL A 353 -5.14 18.02 3.52
CA VAL A 353 -4.72 17.13 2.42
C VAL A 353 -5.85 16.97 1.39
N GLY A 354 -7.10 16.85 1.83
CA GLY A 354 -8.27 16.78 0.95
C GLY A 354 -8.37 15.54 0.07
N LEU A 355 -7.53 14.52 0.30
CA LEU A 355 -7.52 13.29 -0.49
C LEU A 355 -7.88 12.06 0.37
N PRO A 356 -8.49 11.01 -0.24
CA PRO A 356 -8.79 9.78 0.46
C PRO A 356 -7.53 9.11 1.02
N ALA A 357 -7.54 8.81 2.32
CA ALA A 357 -6.45 8.09 2.95
C ALA A 357 -6.97 7.06 3.95
N LYS A 358 -6.12 6.12 4.37
CA LYS A 358 -6.38 5.26 5.53
C LYS A 358 -5.08 5.04 6.29
N SER A 359 -5.13 5.26 7.60
CA SER A 359 -4.04 4.96 8.53
C SER A 359 -4.19 3.58 9.17
N GLY A 360 -3.06 2.97 9.54
CA GLY A 360 -2.94 1.75 10.32
C GLY A 360 -1.96 1.93 11.48
N VAL A 361 -2.31 1.37 12.64
CA VAL A 361 -1.52 1.46 13.88
C VAL A 361 -0.14 0.79 13.83
N SER A 362 0.17 0.03 12.78
CA SER A 362 1.55 -0.40 12.49
C SER A 362 2.42 0.73 11.94
N GLY A 363 1.88 1.94 11.74
CA GLY A 363 2.58 3.09 11.18
C GLY A 363 2.47 3.21 9.67
N ASN A 364 1.58 2.44 9.04
CA ASN A 364 1.32 2.54 7.61
C ASN A 364 0.20 3.57 7.30
N VAL A 365 0.40 4.39 6.28
CA VAL A 365 -0.61 5.33 5.76
C VAL A 365 -0.73 5.13 4.27
N MET A 366 -1.92 4.82 3.79
CA MET A 366 -2.24 4.70 2.36
C MET A 366 -3.02 5.92 1.91
N LEU A 367 -2.45 6.73 1.02
CA LEU A 367 -3.06 7.88 0.36
C LEU A 367 -3.41 7.50 -1.08
N VAL A 368 -4.64 7.79 -1.51
CA VAL A 368 -5.07 7.56 -2.88
C VAL A 368 -5.28 8.90 -3.58
N VAL A 369 -4.76 9.03 -4.81
CA VAL A 369 -4.84 10.24 -5.63
C VAL A 369 -5.64 9.93 -6.90
N PRO A 370 -6.99 10.05 -6.88
CA PRO A 370 -7.83 9.67 -8.02
C PRO A 370 -7.54 10.48 -9.28
N SER A 371 -7.24 11.78 -9.15
CA SER A 371 -6.95 12.69 -10.27
C SER A 371 -5.71 12.30 -11.09
N LYS A 372 -4.76 11.60 -10.46
CA LYS A 372 -3.53 11.08 -11.07
C LYS A 372 -3.55 9.56 -11.24
N ARG A 373 -4.64 8.90 -10.84
CA ARG A 373 -4.81 7.43 -10.82
C ARG A 373 -3.60 6.74 -10.18
N LEU A 374 -3.17 7.19 -8.99
CA LEU A 374 -2.05 6.59 -8.25
C LEU A 374 -2.37 6.48 -6.77
N ALA A 375 -1.55 5.72 -6.05
CA ALA A 375 -1.53 5.72 -4.59
C ALA A 375 -0.10 5.83 -4.06
N VAL A 376 0.01 6.42 -2.88
CA VAL A 376 1.26 6.56 -2.12
C VAL A 376 1.06 5.88 -0.78
N VAL A 377 2.02 5.07 -0.37
CA VAL A 377 2.04 4.43 0.93
C VAL A 377 3.31 4.81 1.66
N THR A 378 3.16 5.19 2.92
CA THR A 378 4.27 5.39 3.84
C THR A 378 4.23 4.35 4.93
N PHE A 379 5.39 3.91 5.41
CA PHE A 379 5.52 3.11 6.62
C PHE A 379 6.51 3.78 7.57
N SER A 380 6.04 4.16 8.76
CA SER A 380 6.84 4.72 9.84
C SER A 380 6.14 4.46 11.19
N PRO A 381 6.68 3.59 12.06
CA PRO A 381 5.97 3.11 13.26
C PRO A 381 5.55 4.16 14.29
N ARG A 382 6.25 5.30 14.38
CA ARG A 382 5.90 6.36 15.34
C ARG A 382 4.56 7.03 14.98
N LEU A 383 3.63 6.97 15.93
CA LEU A 383 2.28 7.50 15.81
C LEU A 383 2.12 8.80 16.62
N ASP A 384 1.24 9.67 16.12
CA ASP A 384 0.72 10.81 16.86
C ASP A 384 -0.33 10.38 17.91
N ALA A 385 -0.87 11.35 18.64
CA ALA A 385 -1.90 11.11 19.66
C ALA A 385 -3.24 10.59 19.09
N ALA A 386 -3.49 10.75 17.79
CA ALA A 386 -4.68 10.21 17.13
C ALA A 386 -4.46 8.79 16.57
N GLY A 387 -3.23 8.29 16.61
CA GLY A 387 -2.84 6.97 16.11
C GLY A 387 -2.37 6.96 14.66
N ASN A 388 -2.11 8.12 14.05
CA ASN A 388 -1.59 8.20 12.68
C ASN A 388 -0.06 8.29 12.66
N SER A 389 0.58 7.70 11.65
CA SER A 389 2.04 7.84 11.49
C SER A 389 2.44 9.30 11.32
N VAL A 390 3.32 9.80 12.18
CA VAL A 390 3.75 11.21 12.17
C VAL A 390 4.40 11.57 10.83
N ARG A 391 5.43 10.82 10.43
CA ARG A 391 6.10 11.01 9.14
C ARG A 391 5.13 10.74 7.98
N GLY A 392 4.24 9.75 8.10
CA GLY A 392 3.29 9.43 7.05
C GLY A 392 2.31 10.57 6.74
N VAL A 393 1.76 11.20 7.78
CA VAL A 393 0.89 12.38 7.63
C VAL A 393 1.67 13.55 7.04
N GLU A 394 2.89 13.80 7.50
CA GLU A 394 3.75 14.88 6.96
C GLU A 394 4.05 14.67 5.47
N VAL A 395 4.39 13.45 5.06
CA VAL A 395 4.58 13.10 3.64
C VAL A 395 3.32 13.38 2.83
N CYS A 396 2.14 12.97 3.32
CA CYS A 396 0.87 13.24 2.63
C CYS A 396 0.62 14.74 2.44
N GLN A 397 0.84 15.53 3.49
CA GLN A 397 0.69 16.98 3.44
C GLN A 397 1.63 17.61 2.42
N ARG A 398 2.91 17.22 2.45
CA ARG A 398 3.91 17.76 1.53
C ARG A 398 3.66 17.36 0.09
N LEU A 399 3.31 16.10 -0.15
CA LEU A 399 2.98 15.62 -1.49
C LEU A 399 1.82 16.41 -2.09
N VAL A 400 0.77 16.67 -1.32
CA VAL A 400 -0.39 17.40 -1.81
C VAL A 400 -0.06 18.87 -2.13
N ASN A 401 0.71 19.54 -1.27
CA ASN A 401 1.07 20.94 -1.49
C ASN A 401 2.13 21.10 -2.59
N ASP A 402 3.21 20.30 -2.55
CA ASP A 402 4.36 20.45 -3.46
C ASP A 402 3.97 20.12 -4.92
N PHE A 403 2.99 19.23 -5.14
CA PHE A 403 2.51 18.82 -6.47
C PHE A 403 1.13 19.36 -6.84
N GLY A 404 0.55 20.20 -5.99
CA GLY A 404 -0.76 20.78 -6.15
C GLY A 404 -1.89 19.78 -6.43
N LEU A 405 -2.01 18.76 -5.57
CA LEU A 405 -2.95 17.65 -5.71
C LEU A 405 -4.27 17.89 -4.97
N HIS A 406 -4.38 18.98 -4.19
CA HIS A 406 -5.58 19.25 -3.41
C HIS A 406 -6.77 19.49 -4.35
N PRO A 407 -7.94 18.85 -4.12
CA PRO A 407 -9.12 19.08 -4.96
C PRO A 407 -9.56 20.56 -5.10
N TYR A 408 -9.21 21.41 -4.14
CA TYR A 408 -9.57 22.83 -4.08
C TYR A 408 -8.37 23.77 -4.29
N ARG A 409 -7.28 23.29 -4.92
CA ARG A 409 -6.07 24.08 -5.18
C ARG A 409 -6.33 25.44 -5.83
N GLY A 410 -7.28 25.50 -6.77
CA GLY A 410 -7.65 26.73 -7.48
C GLY A 410 -8.30 27.80 -6.59
N LEU A 411 -8.59 27.48 -5.33
CA LEU A 411 -9.19 28.35 -4.32
C LEU A 411 -8.23 28.68 -3.17
N GLY A 412 -6.96 28.27 -3.27
CA GLY A 412 -5.95 28.52 -2.23
C GLY A 412 -6.04 27.58 -1.02
N ALA A 413 -6.64 26.41 -1.17
CA ALA A 413 -6.73 25.41 -0.09
C ALA A 413 -5.38 24.77 0.27
N GLU A 414 -4.36 24.91 -0.59
CA GLU A 414 -3.00 24.49 -0.28
C GLU A 414 -2.42 25.33 0.86
N ARG A 415 -2.25 24.71 2.02
CA ARG A 415 -1.66 25.32 3.21
C ARG A 415 -0.33 24.62 3.48
N GLY A 416 0.75 25.20 2.96
CA GLY A 416 2.11 24.68 3.15
C GLY A 416 3.15 25.36 2.28
N ARG A 417 3.86 26.33 2.87
CA ARG A 417 4.91 27.23 2.33
C ARG A 417 4.51 28.21 1.22
N GLN A 418 4.91 29.47 1.46
CA GLN A 418 5.14 30.47 0.44
C GLN A 418 5.83 29.83 -0.77
N LEU A 419 5.33 30.12 -1.96
CA LEU A 419 5.98 29.96 -3.26
C LEU A 419 7.33 30.71 -3.26
N ALA A 420 8.33 30.18 -2.56
CA ALA A 420 9.72 30.59 -2.71
C ALA A 420 10.29 29.74 -3.84
N GLY A 421 10.58 30.40 -4.97
CA GLY A 421 10.95 29.75 -6.21
C GLY A 421 12.01 28.64 -6.08
N GLY A 422 11.76 27.55 -6.79
CA GLY A 422 12.82 26.65 -7.23
C GLY A 422 12.45 25.18 -7.16
N LEU A 423 11.75 24.67 -8.19
CA LEU A 423 11.94 23.28 -8.63
C LEU A 423 13.45 22.93 -8.65
N ASN A 424 14.32 23.88 -9.03
CA ASN A 424 15.78 23.77 -8.96
C ASN A 424 16.39 23.54 -7.55
N ALA A 425 15.72 23.90 -6.46
CA ALA A 425 16.21 23.68 -5.10
C ALA A 425 15.68 22.35 -4.50
N ALA A 426 14.48 21.93 -4.90
CA ALA A 426 13.99 20.58 -4.64
C ALA A 426 14.81 19.56 -5.45
N ASP A 427 15.09 19.85 -6.72
CA ASP A 427 15.89 19.01 -7.61
C ASP A 427 17.32 18.79 -7.09
N ARG A 428 18.02 19.86 -6.67
CA ARG A 428 19.37 19.74 -6.08
C ARG A 428 19.37 18.94 -4.78
N ARG A 429 18.32 19.04 -3.97
CA ARG A 429 18.17 18.26 -2.73
C ARG A 429 17.80 16.82 -3.00
N GLY A 430 16.93 16.56 -3.98
CA GLY A 430 16.61 15.23 -4.46
C GLY A 430 17.84 14.52 -5.01
N GLU A 431 18.65 15.19 -5.84
CA GLU A 431 19.91 14.64 -6.35
C GLU A 431 20.90 14.33 -5.22
N ALA A 432 21.08 15.24 -4.27
CA ALA A 432 21.95 15.02 -3.11
C ALA A 432 21.44 13.88 -2.20
N ALA A 433 20.13 13.80 -1.97
CA ALA A 433 19.48 12.75 -1.20
C ALA A 433 19.59 11.38 -1.88
N SER A 434 19.34 11.33 -3.19
CA SER A 434 19.46 10.12 -4.00
C SER A 434 20.91 9.63 -4.04
N ALA A 435 21.88 10.53 -4.11
CA ALA A 435 23.31 10.20 -4.01
C ALA A 435 23.67 9.65 -2.61
N ALA A 436 23.19 10.30 -1.54
CA ALA A 436 23.43 9.85 -0.16
C ALA A 436 22.78 8.48 0.13
N TYR A 437 21.56 8.26 -0.36
CA TYR A 437 20.85 6.99 -0.24
C TYR A 437 21.57 5.88 -0.99
N ARG A 438 21.97 6.10 -2.25
CA ARG A 438 22.75 5.11 -3.03
C ARG A 438 24.08 4.78 -2.37
N ALA A 439 24.74 5.76 -1.76
CA ALA A 439 25.97 5.53 -1.00
C ALA A 439 25.73 4.68 0.26
N GLN A 440 24.61 4.87 0.96
CA GLN A 440 24.23 4.05 2.11
C GLN A 440 23.75 2.64 1.73
N ALA A 441 23.01 2.49 0.63
CA ALA A 441 22.55 1.19 0.11
C ALA A 441 23.71 0.34 -0.44
N GLY A 442 24.79 0.98 -0.95
CA GLY A 442 26.01 0.30 -1.38
C GLY A 442 26.93 -0.13 -0.22
N MET A 443 26.69 0.33 1.00
CA MET A 443 27.36 -0.17 2.20
C MET A 443 26.48 -1.23 2.86
N ALA A 444 26.81 -2.50 2.66
CA ALA A 444 26.20 -3.59 3.42
C ALA A 444 26.23 -3.25 4.91
N ARG A 445 25.07 -3.02 5.52
CA ARG A 445 24.95 -2.92 6.97
C ARG A 445 25.32 -4.28 7.56
N PRO A 446 26.27 -4.37 8.51
CA PRO A 446 26.65 -5.65 9.07
C PRO A 446 25.52 -6.21 9.93
N GLY A 447 25.00 -7.38 9.54
CA GLY A 447 24.47 -8.39 10.47
C GLY A 447 22.96 -8.63 10.50
N THR A 448 22.43 -9.37 9.53
CA THR A 448 21.31 -10.31 9.76
C THR A 448 21.64 -11.62 9.04
N GLY A 449 22.48 -12.45 9.65
CA GLY A 449 22.78 -13.81 9.20
C GLY A 449 21.88 -14.80 9.93
N GLY A 450 21.00 -15.47 9.18
CA GLY A 450 20.25 -16.64 9.64
C GLY A 450 21.14 -17.87 9.83
N ALA A 451 20.76 -18.70 10.79
CA ALA A 451 21.47 -19.88 11.30
C ALA A 451 21.48 -21.07 10.33
N VAL A 452 22.53 -21.93 10.40
CA VAL A 452 22.45 -23.41 10.27
C VAL A 452 23.61 -24.13 11.02
N HIS A 453 23.21 -25.08 11.88
CA HIS A 453 23.84 -26.28 12.48
C HIS A 453 25.36 -26.50 12.64
N GLY A 454 25.73 -26.80 13.91
CA GLY A 454 26.14 -28.15 14.35
C GLY A 454 27.62 -28.38 14.69
N THR A 455 27.98 -28.52 15.97
CA THR A 455 28.33 -29.80 16.66
C THR A 455 28.93 -29.54 18.07
N ASP A 456 28.67 -30.53 18.93
CA ASP A 456 29.12 -30.85 20.29
C ASP A 456 30.33 -30.14 20.94
N GLY A 457 30.18 -29.87 22.25
CA GLY A 457 31.28 -29.55 23.15
C GLY A 457 30.82 -29.37 24.60
N GLU A 458 31.00 -30.41 25.41
CA GLU A 458 30.67 -30.55 26.83
C GLU A 458 31.22 -29.47 27.79
N ARG A 459 30.45 -29.27 28.88
CA ARG A 459 30.83 -28.93 30.28
C ARG A 459 31.47 -27.55 30.55
N THR A 460 30.80 -26.76 31.40
CA THR A 460 31.09 -26.72 32.86
C THR A 460 30.11 -25.84 33.62
N THR A 461 29.94 -26.22 34.88
CA THR A 461 29.05 -25.76 35.94
C THR A 461 29.28 -24.32 36.41
N GLY A 462 28.20 -23.61 36.78
CA GLY A 462 28.29 -22.32 37.47
C GLY A 462 26.95 -21.87 38.06
N THR A 463 26.60 -22.45 39.21
CA THR A 463 25.48 -22.05 40.09
C THR A 463 25.52 -20.58 40.50
N GLY A 464 24.37 -19.89 40.47
CA GLY A 464 24.20 -18.56 41.05
C GLY A 464 22.73 -18.16 41.18
N ALA A 465 22.05 -18.72 42.17
CA ALA A 465 20.69 -18.35 42.56
C ALA A 465 20.65 -17.06 43.39
N ARG A 466 19.56 -16.29 43.22
CA ARG A 466 18.88 -15.32 44.11
C ARG A 466 18.50 -14.06 43.31
N ARG A 467 17.35 -13.41 43.46
CA ARG A 467 16.13 -13.62 44.26
C ARG A 467 15.06 -12.69 43.65
N ALA A 468 13.81 -13.14 43.70
CA ALA A 468 12.61 -12.38 43.34
C ALA A 468 12.33 -11.22 44.32
N ALA A 469 11.74 -10.14 43.80
CA ALA A 469 10.90 -9.19 44.56
C ALA A 469 10.01 -8.34 43.60
N GLN A 470 8.76 -8.77 43.45
CA GLN A 470 7.57 -7.89 43.41
C GLN A 470 6.89 -8.02 44.80
N PRO A 471 5.89 -7.20 45.23
CA PRO A 471 4.97 -6.39 44.43
C PRO A 471 4.62 -5.00 45.00
N GLY A 472 3.82 -4.22 44.26
CA GLY A 472 3.16 -3.02 44.76
C GLY A 472 2.00 -2.57 43.87
N GLN A 473 0.81 -3.14 44.12
CA GLN A 473 -0.49 -2.62 43.68
C GLN A 473 -0.75 -1.24 44.32
N GLN A 474 -1.43 -0.34 43.60
CA GLN A 474 -2.46 0.52 44.19
C GLN A 474 -3.39 1.08 43.09
N LEU A 475 -4.65 0.61 43.19
CA LEU A 475 -5.96 1.20 42.84
C LEU A 475 -6.22 1.75 41.42
#